data_AF-A0A2D0IHM4-F1
#
_entry.id   AF-A0A2D0IHM4-F1
#
_cell.length_a   1.000
_cell.length_b   1.000
_cell.length_c   1.000
_cell.angle_alpha   90.00
_cell.angle_beta   90.00
_cell.angle_gamma   90.00
#
_symmetry.space_group_name_H-M   'P 1'
#
loop_
_entity.id
_entity.type
_entity.pdbx_description
1 polymer ?
#
loop_
_entity_poly.entity_id
_entity_poly.type
_entity_poly.pdbx_seq_one_letter_code
_entity_poly.pdbx_strand_id
1 'polypeptide(L)'
;MVSFKGVGSVTSQKAIARIEVAGKEGLDLGRMEFLRGMEYSVDYALYEVVYRRERGQVAFSMSGVVKIGGNLQPHLLELVENELPRKIA
;
A
#
# COMPACT_ATOMS: atom_id res chain seq x y z
N MET A 1 -15.68 -8.38 0.25
CA MET A 1 -15.85 -7.79 1.60
C MET A 1 -14.77 -6.74 1.75
N VAL A 2 -15.14 -5.47 1.81
CA VAL A 2 -14.23 -4.34 2.01
C VAL A 2 -14.31 -3.96 3.48
N SER A 3 -13.17 -3.89 4.17
CA SER A 3 -13.09 -3.47 5.58
C SER A 3 -12.57 -2.05 5.66
N PHE A 4 -13.19 -1.23 6.51
CA PHE A 4 -12.80 0.16 6.75
C PHE A 4 -12.47 0.36 8.23
N LYS A 5 -11.31 0.95 8.53
CA LYS A 5 -10.93 1.36 9.89
C LYS A 5 -10.46 2.81 9.86
N GLY A 6 -11.17 3.67 10.60
CA GLY A 6 -10.81 5.08 10.79
C GLY A 6 -10.15 5.32 12.15
N VAL A 7 -9.06 6.08 12.18
CA VAL A 7 -8.38 6.51 13.42
C VAL A 7 -8.10 8.01 13.31
N GLY A 8 -8.53 8.85 14.27
CA GLY A 8 -8.36 10.30 14.19
C GLY A 8 -8.38 11.05 15.52
N SER A 9 -7.83 12.26 15.52
CA SER A 9 -7.94 13.25 16.62
C SER A 9 -8.74 14.46 16.15
N VAL A 10 -9.59 14.99 17.03
CA VAL A 10 -10.44 16.16 16.76
C VAL A 10 -9.76 17.40 17.34
N THR A 11 -9.22 18.25 16.48
CA THR A 11 -8.92 19.65 16.83
C THR A 11 -10.01 20.53 16.22
N SER A 12 -10.43 21.56 16.96
CA SER A 12 -11.75 22.23 16.88
C SER A 12 -12.20 22.82 15.52
N GLN A 13 -11.43 22.67 14.44
CA GLN A 13 -11.78 23.16 13.10
C GLN A 13 -11.47 22.19 11.95
N LYS A 14 -10.72 21.08 12.16
CA LYS A 14 -10.40 20.10 11.13
C LYS A 14 -10.25 18.70 11.73
N ALA A 15 -10.98 17.72 11.20
CA ALA A 15 -10.79 16.32 11.56
C ALA A 15 -9.70 15.71 10.66
N ILE A 16 -8.63 15.20 11.27
CA ILE A 16 -7.63 14.40 10.57
C ILE A 16 -7.94 12.94 10.88
N ALA A 17 -8.19 12.15 9.84
CA ALA A 17 -8.47 10.73 9.94
C ALA A 17 -7.51 9.93 9.06
N ARG A 18 -6.98 8.83 9.61
CA ARG A 18 -6.28 7.80 8.84
C ARG A 18 -7.29 6.72 8.46
N ILE A 19 -7.33 6.41 7.17
CA ILE A 19 -8.18 5.37 6.58
C ILE A 19 -7.27 4.27 6.05
N GLU A 20 -7.58 3.02 6.43
CA GLU A 20 -6.99 1.84 5.81
C GLU A 20 -8.03 1.16 4.91
N VAL A 21 -7.66 0.89 3.66
CA VAL A 21 -8.50 0.15 2.71
C VAL A 21 -7.76 -1.10 2.25
N ALA A 22 -8.43 -2.24 2.39
CA ALA A 22 -7.94 -3.54 1.95
C ALA A 22 -8.90 -4.15 0.93
N GLY A 23 -8.34 -4.71 -0.13
CA GLY A 23 -9.04 -5.43 -1.17
C GLY A 23 -8.32 -6.73 -1.50
N LYS A 24 -9.07 -7.76 -1.90
CA LYS A 24 -8.49 -9.00 -2.45
C LYS A 24 -8.06 -8.84 -3.91
N GLU A 25 -8.61 -7.82 -4.57
CA GLU A 25 -8.28 -7.40 -5.92
C GLU A 25 -7.62 -6.01 -5.81
N GLY A 26 -6.78 -5.65 -6.78
CA GLY A 26 -6.12 -4.35 -6.80
C GLY A 26 -7.12 -3.20 -6.63
N LEU A 27 -6.76 -2.20 -5.83
CA LEU A 27 -7.62 -1.04 -5.57
C LEU A 27 -7.39 0.03 -6.63
N ASP A 28 -8.46 0.39 -7.35
CA ASP A 28 -8.48 1.53 -8.25
C ASP A 28 -8.98 2.76 -7.49
N LEU A 29 -8.06 3.67 -7.14
CA LEU A 29 -8.38 4.90 -6.41
C LEU A 29 -9.39 5.77 -7.17
N GLY A 30 -9.39 5.73 -8.51
CA GLY A 30 -10.33 6.50 -9.35
C GLY A 30 -11.78 6.03 -9.22
N ARG A 31 -12.00 4.81 -8.69
CA ARG A 31 -13.34 4.25 -8.43
C ARG A 31 -13.80 4.43 -6.99
N MET A 32 -12.99 5.06 -6.13
CA MET A 32 -13.31 5.26 -4.72
C MET A 32 -14.06 6.59 -4.53
N GLU A 33 -15.37 6.56 -4.75
CA GLU A 33 -16.23 7.75 -4.65
C GLU A 33 -16.09 8.51 -3.32
N PHE A 34 -15.82 7.82 -2.21
CA PHE A 34 -15.66 8.47 -0.91
C PHE A 34 -14.39 9.34 -0.81
N LEU A 35 -13.40 9.14 -1.68
CA LEU A 35 -12.21 10.00 -1.77
C LEU A 35 -12.44 11.24 -2.66
N ARG A 36 -13.55 11.29 -3.39
CA ARG A 36 -13.83 12.36 -4.34
C ARG A 36 -14.03 13.69 -3.61
N GLY A 37 -13.26 14.70 -3.98
CA GLY A 37 -13.33 16.03 -3.37
C GLY A 37 -12.68 16.13 -1.98
N MET A 38 -12.04 15.06 -1.50
CA MET A 38 -11.22 15.09 -0.29
C MET A 38 -9.77 15.44 -0.63
N GLU A 39 -9.13 16.29 0.17
CA GLU A 39 -7.68 16.37 0.21
C GLU A 39 -7.15 15.19 1.02
N TYR A 40 -6.36 14.31 0.37
CA TYR A 40 -5.75 13.17 1.03
C TYR A 40 -4.33 12.92 0.52
N SER A 41 -3.51 12.30 1.36
CA SER A 41 -2.21 11.74 1.01
C SER A 41 -2.23 10.23 1.29
N VAL A 42 -1.57 9.46 0.43
CA VAL A 42 -1.39 8.01 0.67
C VAL A 42 -0.10 7.82 1.46
N ASP A 43 -0.22 7.47 2.74
CA ASP A 43 0.93 7.25 3.63
C ASP A 43 1.78 6.05 3.20
N TYR A 44 1.11 4.94 2.92
CA TYR A 44 1.72 3.71 2.44
C TYR A 44 0.72 2.87 1.63
N ALA A 45 1.23 2.08 0.70
CA ALA A 45 0.52 1.01 0.00
C ALA A 45 1.15 -0.33 0.38
N LEU A 46 0.34 -1.32 0.75
CA LEU A 46 0.78 -2.68 1.07
C LEU A 46 0.11 -3.66 0.11
N TYR A 47 0.93 -4.50 -0.52
CA TYR A 47 0.47 -5.57 -1.40
C TYR A 47 0.85 -6.91 -0.78
N GLU A 48 -0.14 -7.78 -0.56
CA GLU A 48 0.11 -9.17 -0.26
C GLU A 48 0.40 -9.93 -1.57
N VAL A 49 1.49 -10.68 -1.60
CA VAL A 49 1.90 -11.49 -2.75
C VAL A 49 1.79 -12.95 -2.38
N VAL A 50 1.12 -13.73 -3.23
CA VAL A 50 1.02 -15.19 -3.07
C VAL A 50 1.64 -15.86 -4.29
N TYR A 51 2.68 -16.66 -4.08
CA TYR A 51 3.33 -17.41 -5.15
C TYR A 51 3.62 -18.83 -4.67
N ARG A 52 3.20 -19.84 -5.44
CA ARG A 52 3.39 -21.27 -5.11
C ARG A 52 3.02 -21.66 -3.67
N ARG A 53 1.95 -21.06 -3.13
CA ARG A 53 1.45 -21.22 -1.74
C ARG A 53 2.28 -20.52 -0.66
N GLU A 54 3.39 -19.90 -1.00
CA GLU A 54 4.11 -19.00 -0.11
C GLU A 54 3.47 -17.61 -0.13
N ARG A 55 3.45 -16.97 1.03
CA ARG A 55 2.95 -15.60 1.21
C ARG A 55 4.10 -14.67 1.53
N GLY A 56 4.06 -13.50 0.92
CA GLY A 56 4.90 -12.38 1.27
C GLY A 56 4.14 -11.08 1.11
N GLN A 57 4.84 -9.98 1.33
CA GLN A 57 4.27 -8.66 1.21
C GLN A 57 5.30 -7.67 0.68
N VAL A 58 4.83 -6.70 -0.09
CA VAL A 58 5.61 -5.55 -0.55
C VAL A 58 4.85 -4.29 -0.15
N ALA A 59 5.51 -3.41 0.60
CA ALA A 59 4.96 -2.12 0.98
C ALA A 59 5.80 -0.98 0.42
N PHE A 60 5.13 0.09 0.01
CA PHE A 60 5.73 1.34 -0.44
C PHE A 60 5.20 2.46 0.42
N SER A 61 6.08 3.26 1.03
CA SER A 61 5.68 4.49 1.72
C SER A 61 5.79 5.71 0.81
N MET A 62 5.11 6.79 1.19
CA MET A 62 5.24 8.10 0.55
C MET A 62 6.69 8.63 0.56
N SER A 63 7.49 8.24 1.56
CA SER A 63 8.91 8.59 1.66
C SER A 63 9.83 7.79 0.73
N GLY A 64 9.26 6.94 -0.14
CA GLY A 64 10.02 6.09 -1.07
C GLY A 64 10.65 4.86 -0.41
N VAL A 65 10.32 4.55 0.85
CA VAL A 65 10.81 3.34 1.51
C VAL A 65 10.02 2.14 1.01
N VAL A 66 10.74 1.14 0.51
CA VAL A 66 10.19 -0.16 0.12
C VAL A 66 10.46 -1.16 1.24
N LYS A 67 9.43 -1.85 1.72
CA LYS A 67 9.55 -2.94 2.69
C LYS A 67 9.09 -4.24 2.05
N ILE A 68 9.95 -5.25 2.08
CA ILE A 68 9.63 -6.60 1.65
C ILE A 68 9.62 -7.49 2.90
N GLY A 69 8.60 -8.34 3.04
CA GLY A 69 8.50 -9.22 4.19
C GLY A 69 7.77 -10.53 3.88
N GLY A 70 7.81 -11.44 4.85
CA GLY A 70 7.24 -12.77 4.74
C GLY A 70 8.16 -13.76 4.01
N ASN A 71 7.63 -14.94 3.69
CA ASN A 71 8.44 -16.06 3.21
C ASN A 71 8.97 -15.85 1.79
N LEU A 72 8.31 -15.01 1.00
CA LEU A 72 8.75 -14.65 -0.36
C LEU A 72 9.85 -13.57 -0.39
N GLN A 73 10.32 -13.09 0.77
CA GLN A 73 11.28 -11.98 0.82
C GLN A 73 12.54 -12.21 -0.03
N PRO A 74 13.21 -13.38 -0.01
CA PRO A 74 14.40 -13.61 -0.82
C PRO A 74 14.13 -13.47 -2.33
N HIS A 75 13.01 -14.01 -2.81
CA HIS A 75 12.64 -13.96 -4.23
C HIS A 75 12.21 -12.56 -4.68
N LEU A 76 11.46 -11.85 -3.84
CA LEU A 76 11.04 -10.48 -4.14
C LEU A 76 12.24 -9.52 -4.15
N LEU A 77 13.22 -9.73 -3.28
CA LEU A 77 14.46 -8.95 -3.28
C LEU A 77 15.25 -9.17 -4.57
N GLU A 78 15.44 -10.43 -4.97
CA GLU A 78 16.13 -10.78 -6.22
C GLU A 78 15.46 -10.15 -7.46
N LEU A 79 14.13 -10.13 -7.52
CA LEU A 79 13.40 -9.46 -8.60
C LEU A 79 13.67 -7.96 -8.63
N VAL A 80 13.63 -7.30 -7.47
CA VAL A 80 13.88 -5.87 -7.34
C VAL A 80 15.31 -5.52 -7.75
N GLU A 81 16.30 -6.28 -7.27
CA GLU A 81 17.72 -6.08 -7.58
C GLU A 81 18.06 -6.31 -9.06
N ASN A 82 17.36 -7.21 -9.75
CA ASN A 82 17.60 -7.49 -11.17
C ASN A 82 16.84 -6.55 -12.12
N GLU A 83 15.66 -6.06 -11.73
CA GLU A 83 14.80 -5.22 -12.58
C GLU A 83 15.08 -3.72 -12.42
N LEU A 84 15.47 -3.24 -11.23
CA LEU A 84 15.84 -1.83 -11.02
C LEU A 84 16.98 -1.36 -11.95
N PRO A 85 18.11 -2.08 -12.06
CA PRO A 85 19.20 -1.68 -12.95
C PRO A 85 18.77 -1.58 -14.41
N ARG A 86 17.79 -2.38 -14.85
CA ARG A 86 17.30 -2.40 -16.23
C ARG A 86 16.41 -1.22 -16.61
N LYS A 87 15.80 -0.55 -15.62
CA LYS A 87 14.89 0.59 -15.85
C LYS A 87 15.57 1.96 -15.69
N ILE A 88 16.80 1.98 -15.19
CA ILE A 88 17.58 3.20 -14.94
C ILE A 88 18.81 3.26 -15.88
N ALA A 89 19.02 2.23 -16.71
CA ALA A 89 20.06 2.16 -17.73
C ALA A 89 19.53 2.53 -19.12
#